data_AF-A0A2H1K847-F1
#
_entry.id   AF-A0A2H1K847-F1
#
_cell.length_a   1.000
_cell.length_b   1.000
_cell.length_c   1.000
_cell.angle_alpha   90.00
_cell.angle_beta   90.00
_cell.angle_gamma   90.00
#
_symmetry.space_group_name_H-M   'P 1'
#
loop_
_entity.id
_entity.type
_entity.pdbx_description
1 polymer ?
#
loop_
_entity_poly.entity_id
_entity_poly.type
_entity_poly.pdbx_seq_one_letter_code
_entity_poly.pdbx_strand_id
1 'polypeptide(L)'
;MGRLGGTVRPQRGNSQGDDLRSVRDTVLHRIAEATGKTYDRIFDDSLRDRWFTAEEAIEYGLIDRVIDSQSDLRGQNGMRMTEVKWLTGVAETAVG
;
A
#
# COMPACT_ATOMS: atom_id res chain seq x y z
N MET A 1 33.88 -6.58 -48.11
CA MET A 1 32.87 -5.51 -47.98
C MET A 1 31.58 -6.16 -47.48
N GLY A 2 31.18 -5.96 -46.23
CA GLY A 2 29.97 -6.58 -45.68
C GLY A 2 29.60 -5.96 -44.34
N ARG A 3 28.90 -4.83 -44.35
CA ARG A 3 28.33 -4.23 -43.14
C ARG A 3 26.92 -4.80 -42.94
N LEU A 4 26.79 -5.75 -42.03
CA LEU A 4 25.49 -6.13 -41.47
C LEU A 4 25.03 -5.01 -40.55
N GLY A 5 24.21 -4.10 -41.10
CA GLY A 5 23.47 -3.11 -40.33
C GLY A 5 22.30 -3.79 -39.62
N GLY A 6 22.55 -4.41 -38.47
CA GLY A 6 21.49 -4.88 -37.58
C GLY A 6 20.82 -3.68 -36.92
N THR A 7 19.60 -3.34 -37.37
CA THR A 7 18.74 -2.42 -36.63
C THR A 7 18.29 -3.09 -35.34
N VAL A 8 18.89 -2.71 -34.22
CA VAL A 8 18.40 -3.05 -32.89
C VAL A 8 17.02 -2.42 -32.75
N ARG A 9 15.95 -3.23 -32.74
CA ARG A 9 14.62 -2.75 -32.38
C ARG A 9 14.63 -2.44 -30.88
N PRO A 10 14.24 -1.23 -30.44
CA PRO A 10 14.16 -0.95 -29.02
C PRO A 10 13.13 -1.91 -28.41
N GLN A 11 13.59 -2.81 -27.54
CA GLN A 11 12.69 -3.53 -26.65
C GLN A 11 12.10 -2.48 -25.70
N ARG A 12 10.77 -2.35 -25.67
CA ARG A 12 10.10 -1.57 -24.63
C ARG A 12 10.20 -2.33 -23.32
N GLY A 13 11.34 -2.23 -22.65
CA GLY A 13 11.45 -2.53 -21.24
C GLY A 13 10.83 -1.37 -20.47
N ASN A 14 9.85 -1.67 -19.61
CA ASN A 14 9.48 -0.79 -18.51
C ASN A 14 10.76 -0.38 -17.77
N SER A 15 11.01 0.93 -17.73
CA SER A 15 12.19 1.46 -17.07
C SER A 15 11.99 1.29 -15.57
N GLN A 16 13.04 0.96 -14.82
CA GLN A 16 12.95 0.75 -13.35
C GLN A 16 12.23 1.91 -12.62
N GLY A 17 12.30 3.14 -13.16
CA GLY A 17 11.60 4.30 -12.61
C GLY A 17 10.07 4.29 -12.76
N ASP A 18 9.52 3.61 -13.78
CA ASP A 18 8.07 3.50 -13.97
C ASP A 18 7.47 2.51 -12.98
N ASP A 19 8.16 1.39 -12.73
CA ASP A 19 7.74 0.40 -11.74
C ASP A 19 7.70 1.01 -10.33
N LEU A 20 8.70 1.83 -9.97
CA LEU A 20 8.73 2.53 -8.69
C LEU A 20 7.58 3.54 -8.51
N ARG A 21 7.18 4.24 -9.59
CA ARG A 21 6.02 5.15 -9.55
C ARG A 21 4.73 4.37 -9.33
N SER A 22 4.55 3.24 -10.03
CA SER A 22 3.38 2.39 -9.88
C SER A 22 3.23 1.84 -8.45
N VAL A 23 4.33 1.40 -7.84
CA VAL A 23 4.33 0.90 -6.46
C VAL A 23 3.96 2.02 -5.48
N ARG A 24 4.59 3.20 -5.61
CA ARG A 24 4.29 4.36 -4.78
C ARG A 24 2.80 4.72 -4.86
N ASP A 25 2.27 4.90 -6.07
CA ASP A 25 0.90 5.36 -6.26
C ASP A 25 -0.13 4.37 -5.69
N THR A 26 0.17 3.06 -5.78
CA THR A 26 -0.64 1.99 -5.18
C THR A 26 -0.67 2.09 -3.65
N VAL A 27 0.50 2.28 -3.03
CA VAL A 27 0.61 2.38 -1.57
C VAL A 27 -0.11 3.64 -1.07
N LEU A 28 0.11 4.78 -1.71
CA LEU A 28 -0.50 6.05 -1.29
C LEU A 28 -2.03 6.05 -1.46
N HIS A 29 -2.57 5.41 -2.50
CA HIS A 29 -4.02 5.22 -2.62
C HIS A 29 -4.60 4.41 -1.47
N ARG A 30 -3.98 3.28 -1.10
CA ARG A 30 -4.46 2.46 0.02
C ARG A 30 -4.42 3.20 1.34
N ILE A 31 -3.39 4.00 1.57
CA ILE A 31 -3.28 4.84 2.77
C ILE A 31 -4.38 5.91 2.78
N ALA A 32 -4.66 6.54 1.64
CA ALA A 32 -5.74 7.52 1.50
C ALA A 32 -7.11 6.89 1.82
N GLU A 33 -7.39 5.70 1.28
CA GLU A 33 -8.62 4.94 1.56
C GLU A 33 -8.74 4.57 3.05
N ALA A 34 -7.68 4.05 3.65
CA ALA A 34 -7.70 3.62 5.06
C ALA A 34 -7.84 4.80 6.03
N THR A 35 -7.21 5.94 5.74
CA THR A 35 -7.23 7.13 6.59
C THR A 35 -8.41 8.08 6.31
N GLY A 36 -9.17 7.83 5.24
CA GLY A 36 -10.22 8.73 4.75
C GLY A 36 -9.70 10.07 4.21
N LYS A 37 -8.40 10.20 3.92
CA LYS A 37 -7.79 11.43 3.38
C LYS A 37 -7.74 11.40 1.87
N THR A 38 -7.51 12.56 1.24
CA THR A 38 -7.31 12.64 -0.20
C THR A 38 -5.93 12.12 -0.60
N TYR A 39 -5.81 11.54 -1.79
CA TYR A 39 -4.54 11.13 -2.36
C TYR A 39 -3.52 12.27 -2.39
N ASP A 40 -3.92 13.46 -2.84
CA ASP A 40 -3.02 14.62 -2.93
C ASP A 40 -2.41 15.01 -1.59
N ARG A 41 -3.19 14.89 -0.50
CA ARG A 41 -2.69 15.15 0.85
C ARG A 41 -1.65 14.09 1.23
N ILE A 42 -1.98 12.81 1.10
CA ILE A 42 -1.05 11.72 1.41
C ILE A 42 0.22 11.80 0.55
N PHE A 43 0.10 12.22 -0.71
CA PHE A 43 1.23 12.41 -1.62
C PHE A 43 2.15 13.54 -1.16
N ASP A 44 1.64 14.75 -0.89
CA ASP A 44 2.45 15.87 -0.37
C ASP A 44 3.12 15.49 0.97
N ASP A 45 2.39 14.76 1.80
CA ASP A 45 2.86 14.32 3.10
C ASP A 45 3.97 13.27 2.99
N SER A 46 3.91 12.41 1.98
CA SER A 46 4.95 11.41 1.67
C SER A 46 6.27 12.03 1.19
N LEU A 47 6.25 13.27 0.69
CA LEU A 47 7.46 13.97 0.25
C LEU A 47 8.28 14.53 1.41
N ARG A 48 7.70 14.64 2.60
CA ARG A 48 8.25 15.43 3.70
C ARG A 48 8.80 14.61 4.87
N ASP A 49 8.87 13.28 4.76
CA ASP A 49 9.29 12.38 5.85
C ASP A 49 8.72 12.82 7.21
N ARG A 50 7.40 12.73 7.35
CA ARG A 50 6.72 13.14 8.58
C ARG A 50 6.72 12.04 9.61
N TRP A 51 7.18 12.40 10.81
CA TRP A 51 7.10 11.60 12.01
C TRP A 51 5.89 12.06 12.84
N PHE A 52 5.17 11.10 13.42
CA PHE A 52 3.97 11.35 14.21
C PHE A 52 4.17 10.82 15.63
N THR A 53 3.67 11.54 16.63
CA THR A 53 3.44 10.96 17.96
C THR A 53 2.32 9.93 17.91
N ALA A 54 2.14 9.19 19.01
CA ALA A 54 1.06 8.23 19.14
C ALA A 54 -0.33 8.88 18.98
N GLU A 55 -0.53 10.04 19.60
CA GLU A 55 -1.78 10.81 19.54
C GLU A 55 -2.01 11.35 18.12
N GLU A 56 -0.97 11.93 17.51
CA GLU A 56 -1.06 12.44 16.15
C GLU A 56 -1.37 11.32 15.14
N ALA A 57 -0.82 10.12 15.34
CA ALA A 57 -1.10 8.98 14.48
C ALA A 57 -2.57 8.51 14.59
N ILE A 58 -3.19 8.61 15.77
CA ILE A 58 -4.62 8.31 15.96
C ILE A 58 -5.47 9.38 15.27
N GLU A 59 -5.21 10.66 15.51
CA GLU A 59 -5.95 11.77 14.89
C GLU A 59 -5.82 11.78 13.36
N TYR A 60 -4.64 11.39 12.87
CA TYR A 60 -4.40 11.23 11.45
C TYR A 60 -5.13 10.02 10.87
N GLY A 61 -5.46 9.02 11.68
CA GLY A 61 -6.11 7.77 11.25
C GLY A 61 -5.12 6.72 10.74
N LEU A 62 -3.84 6.80 11.14
CA LEU A 62 -2.83 5.78 10.84
C LEU A 62 -3.00 4.55 11.74
N ILE A 63 -3.47 4.75 12.97
CA ILE A 63 -3.70 3.68 13.96
C ILE A 63 -5.01 3.94 14.70
N ASP A 64 -5.70 2.90 15.14
CA ASP A 64 -6.99 3.02 15.83
C ASP A 64 -6.84 3.38 17.31
N ARG A 65 -5.82 2.81 17.98
CA ARG A 65 -5.54 3.04 19.41
C ARG A 65 -4.12 2.64 19.80
N VAL A 66 -3.67 3.20 20.91
CA VAL A 66 -2.45 2.78 21.60
C VAL A 66 -2.82 1.81 22.73
N ILE A 67 -1.92 0.87 23.01
CA ILE A 67 -2.09 -0.16 24.04
C ILE A 67 -0.97 0.02 25.08
N ASP A 68 -1.34 0.28 26.33
CA ASP A 68 -0.39 0.53 27.42
C ASP A 68 -0.09 -0.73 28.25
N SER A 69 -0.96 -1.74 28.21
CA SER A 69 -0.78 -2.96 29.01
C SER A 69 -1.29 -4.22 28.33
N GLN A 70 -0.74 -5.37 28.74
CA GLN A 70 -1.23 -6.69 28.26
C GLN A 70 -2.70 -6.94 28.60
N SER A 71 -3.21 -6.28 29.64
CA SER A 71 -4.62 -6.35 30.04
C SER A 71 -5.55 -5.78 28.95
N ASP A 72 -5.12 -4.75 28.23
CA ASP A 72 -5.90 -4.08 27.17
C ASP A 72 -6.09 -4.96 25.92
N LEU A 73 -5.18 -5.92 25.71
CA LEU A 73 -5.30 -6.93 24.65
C LEU A 73 -6.37 -7.97 24.99
N ARG A 74 -6.50 -8.35 26.27
CA ARG A 74 -7.42 -9.40 26.71
C ARG A 74 -8.89 -9.00 26.62
N GLY A 75 -9.20 -7.70 26.73
CA GLY A 75 -10.56 -7.17 26.51
C GLY A 75 -11.05 -7.25 25.05
N GLN A 76 -10.15 -7.50 24.09
CA GLN A 76 -10.46 -7.52 22.65
C GLN A 76 -10.63 -8.93 22.06
N ASN A 77 -10.28 -9.98 22.79
CA ASN A 77 -10.52 -11.37 22.35
C ASN A 77 -12.01 -11.76 22.32
N GLY A 78 -12.91 -10.79 22.59
CA GLY A 78 -14.36 -10.89 22.37
C GLY A 78 -14.81 -10.55 20.94
N MET A 79 -13.91 -10.05 20.08
CA MET A 79 -14.14 -10.05 18.62
C MET A 79 -14.15 -11.50 18.18
N ARG A 80 -15.34 -12.09 17.98
CA ARG A 80 -15.44 -13.45 17.43
C ARG A 80 -14.65 -13.51 16.13
N MET A 81 -13.53 -14.22 16.19
CA MET A 81 -12.66 -14.59 15.08
C MET A 81 -13.36 -15.60 14.14
N THR A 82 -14.65 -15.42 13.85
CA THR A 82 -15.46 -16.33 13.01
C THR A 82 -15.77 -15.74 11.65
N GLU A 83 -15.49 -14.46 11.40
CA GLU A 83 -15.57 -13.90 10.04
C GLU A 83 -14.46 -12.88 9.81
N VAL A 84 -13.28 -13.41 9.50
CA VAL A 84 -12.19 -12.60 8.96
C VAL A 84 -12.49 -12.43 7.47
N LYS A 85 -13.22 -11.37 7.11
CA LYS A 85 -13.41 -10.97 5.69
C LYS A 85 -12.15 -10.26 5.19
N TRP A 86 -11.04 -10.97 5.12
CA TRP A 86 -9.87 -10.58 4.35
C TRP A 86 -9.66 -11.62 3.25
N LEU A 87 -9.92 -11.24 2.00
CA LEU A 87 -9.38 -11.87 0.79
C LEU A 87 -9.81 -13.33 0.47
N THR A 88 -11.11 -13.61 0.36
CA THR A 88 -11.59 -14.76 -0.45
C THR A 88 -12.32 -14.26 -1.70
N GLY A 89 -11.62 -13.43 -2.47
CA GLY A 89 -12.13 -12.85 -3.73
C GLY A 89 -11.24 -13.11 -4.93
N VAL A 90 -10.31 -14.07 -4.86
CA VAL A 90 -9.59 -14.58 -6.04
C VAL A 90 -9.87 -16.07 -6.16
N ALA A 91 -11.07 -16.38 -6.67
CA ALA A 91 -11.33 -17.70 -7.21
C ALA A 91 -10.47 -17.86 -8.46
N GLU A 92 -9.46 -18.71 -8.32
CA GLU A 92 -8.90 -19.55 -9.36
C GLU A 92 -10.01 -20.24 -10.18
N THR A 93 -9.67 -20.64 -11.41
CA THR A 93 -10.47 -21.36 -12.44
C THR A 93 -11.30 -20.44 -13.37
N ALA A 94 -11.12 -20.42 -14.69
CA ALA A 94 -10.87 -21.56 -15.57
C ALA A 94 -9.90 -21.26 -16.73
N VAL A 95 -8.93 -22.16 -16.86
CA VAL A 95 -8.39 -22.58 -18.15
C VAL A 95 -9.55 -23.10 -18.99
N GLY A 96 -9.68 -22.56 -20.20
CA GLY A 96 -10.49 -23.07 -21.30
C GLY A 96 -9.72 -22.84 -22.59
#